data_AF-A0A9X2BA89-F1
#
_entry.id   AF-A0A9X2BA89-F1
#
_cell.length_a   1.000
_cell.length_b   1.000
_cell.length_c   1.000
_cell.angle_alpha   90.00
_cell.angle_beta   90.00
_cell.angle_gamma   90.00
#
_symmetry.space_group_name_H-M   'P 1'
#
loop_
_entity.id
_entity.type
_entity.pdbx_description
1 polymer ?
#
loop_
_entity_poly.entity_id
_entity_poly.type
_entity_poly.pdbx_seq_one_letter_code
_entity_poly.pdbx_strand_id
1 'polypeptide(L)'
;MINKLIDLPGKTVTPGFNKYVTSKWFSLLLNMGVEKMDRTAFKAQTAEQAADHAHYYKNLSVEKRLEIANYLNSVAFNYPQNSPPRLDRTKFSVRSRNRDDLQNLI
;
A
#
# COMPACT_ATOMS: atom_id res chain seq x y z
N MET A 1 -33.48 -68.61 2.06
CA MET A 1 -33.42 -67.55 1.04
C MET A 1 -32.65 -66.37 1.64
N ILE A 2 -31.36 -66.23 1.35
CA ILE A 2 -30.77 -65.31 0.35
C ILE A 2 -30.28 -64.00 1.01
N ASN A 3 -28.93 -63.91 1.09
CA ASN A 3 -28.02 -62.74 1.03
C ASN A 3 -27.98 -61.77 2.22
N LYS A 4 -26.88 -61.75 3.00
CA LYS A 4 -25.58 -61.04 2.76
C LYS A 4 -25.77 -59.55 2.42
N LEU A 5 -25.29 -58.66 3.28
CA LEU A 5 -24.08 -57.84 3.03
C LEU A 5 -23.80 -56.89 4.22
N ILE A 6 -22.82 -57.30 5.04
CA ILE A 6 -21.72 -56.47 5.58
C ILE A 6 -22.10 -55.24 6.41
N ASP A 7 -21.89 -55.39 7.72
CA ASP A 7 -21.59 -54.30 8.65
C ASP A 7 -20.37 -53.50 8.17
N LEU A 8 -20.54 -52.18 8.01
CA LEU A 8 -19.42 -51.23 8.07
C LEU A 8 -19.52 -50.45 9.38
N PRO A 9 -18.51 -50.56 10.27
CA PRO A 9 -18.50 -49.85 11.54
C PRO A 9 -18.13 -48.36 11.35
N GLY A 10 -18.84 -47.48 12.04
CA GLY A 10 -18.40 -46.09 12.25
C GLY A 10 -19.17 -45.01 11.50
N LYS A 11 -20.50 -44.94 11.67
CA LYS A 11 -21.22 -43.67 11.46
C LYS A 11 -21.03 -42.78 12.68
N THR A 12 -20.04 -41.90 12.66
CA THR A 12 -20.07 -40.73 13.54
C THR A 12 -21.17 -39.81 13.02
N VAL A 13 -22.24 -39.69 13.80
CA VAL A 13 -23.28 -38.67 13.57
C VAL A 13 -22.61 -37.33 13.85
N THR A 14 -22.13 -36.67 12.81
CA THR A 14 -21.70 -35.28 12.89
C THR A 14 -22.97 -34.43 12.97
N PRO A 15 -23.21 -33.66 14.05
CA PRO A 15 -24.29 -32.70 14.06
C PRO A 15 -24.02 -31.70 12.93
N GLY A 16 -25.06 -31.42 12.13
CA GLY A 16 -24.98 -30.56 10.96
C GLY A 16 -24.49 -29.16 11.32
N PHE A 17 -23.17 -28.97 11.32
CA PHE A 17 -22.55 -27.67 11.33
C PHE A 17 -22.43 -27.20 9.87
N ASN A 18 -23.06 -26.06 9.60
CA ASN A 18 -23.10 -25.41 8.31
C ASN A 18 -21.66 -25.10 7.84
N LYS A 19 -21.15 -25.95 6.95
CA LYS A 19 -19.80 -25.94 6.34
C LYS A 19 -19.45 -24.64 5.60
N TYR A 20 -20.43 -23.77 5.37
CA TYR A 20 -20.25 -22.50 4.67
C TYR A 20 -19.92 -21.32 5.61
N VAL A 21 -20.11 -21.46 6.92
CA VAL A 21 -19.94 -20.34 7.87
C VAL A 21 -18.54 -20.29 8.48
N THR A 22 -17.84 -21.43 8.57
CA THR A 22 -16.51 -21.49 9.21
C THR A 22 -15.36 -21.21 8.25
N SER A 23 -15.50 -21.46 6.95
CA SER A 23 -14.35 -21.41 6.03
C SER A 23 -13.87 -19.99 5.72
N LYS A 24 -14.78 -19.01 5.62
CA LYS A 24 -14.43 -17.62 5.26
C LYS A 24 -13.67 -16.90 6.38
N TRP A 25 -14.02 -17.17 7.63
CA TRP A 25 -13.34 -16.59 8.80
C TRP A 25 -12.04 -17.32 9.13
N PHE A 26 -11.96 -18.64 8.92
CA PHE A 26 -10.73 -19.41 9.10
C PHE A 26 -9.66 -19.04 8.06
N SER A 27 -10.06 -18.79 6.81
CA SER A 27 -9.14 -18.35 5.75
C SER A 27 -8.63 -16.93 5.97
N LEU A 28 -9.43 -16.04 6.56
CA LEU A 28 -8.97 -14.71 6.96
C LEU A 28 -7.93 -14.78 8.10
N LEU A 29 -8.17 -15.65 9.09
CA LEU A 29 -7.28 -15.86 10.24
C LEU A 29 -5.96 -16.53 9.86
N LEU A 30 -5.98 -17.42 8.86
CA LEU A 30 -4.78 -18.04 8.27
C LEU A 30 -3.96 -17.06 7.41
N ASN A 31 -4.63 -16.13 6.70
CA ASN A 31 -3.94 -15.09 5.91
C ASN A 31 -3.41 -13.92 6.75
N MET A 32 -3.81 -13.80 8.02
CA MET A 32 -3.22 -12.83 8.96
C MET A 32 -1.85 -13.25 9.49
N GLY A 33 -1.38 -14.46 9.14
CA GLY A 33 -0.10 -15.00 9.55
C GLY A 33 0.95 -14.83 8.46
N VAL A 34 1.83 -13.84 8.65
CA VAL A 34 3.04 -13.56 7.85
C VAL A 34 2.77 -12.81 6.55
N GLU A 35 2.66 -11.49 6.66
CA GLU A 35 3.09 -10.57 5.60
C GLU A 35 4.58 -10.83 5.34
N LYS A 36 4.88 -11.82 4.51
CA LYS A 36 6.26 -12.09 4.08
C LYS A 36 6.67 -10.91 3.23
N MET A 37 7.50 -10.04 3.82
CA MET A 37 8.16 -8.96 3.10
C MET A 37 8.75 -9.52 1.80
N ASP A 38 8.30 -9.00 0.68
CA ASP A 38 8.82 -9.38 -0.63
C ASP A 38 10.29 -8.95 -0.72
N ARG A 39 11.18 -9.95 -0.64
CA ARG A 39 12.63 -9.74 -0.65
C ARG A 39 13.16 -9.48 -2.06
N THR A 40 12.32 -9.61 -3.08
CA THR A 40 12.71 -9.38 -4.49
C THR A 40 12.60 -7.92 -4.90
N ALA A 41 11.82 -7.11 -4.19
CA ALA A 41 11.71 -5.67 -4.42
C ALA A 41 12.97 -4.90 -3.98
N PHE A 42 13.83 -5.50 -3.15
CA PHE A 42 15.01 -4.85 -2.60
C PHE A 42 16.17 -4.92 -3.59
N LYS A 43 16.55 -3.78 -4.16
CA LYS A 43 17.75 -3.67 -5.00
C LYS A 43 18.98 -3.60 -4.10
N ALA A 44 19.93 -4.52 -4.26
CA ALA A 44 21.23 -4.42 -3.60
C ALA A 44 21.99 -3.21 -4.17
N GLN A 45 22.01 -2.11 -3.44
CA GLN A 45 22.68 -0.86 -3.80
C GLN A 45 23.60 -0.42 -2.66
N THR A 46 24.69 0.25 -2.98
CA THR A 46 25.58 0.83 -1.96
C THR A 46 24.89 2.03 -1.28
N ALA A 47 25.32 2.37 -0.06
CA ALA A 47 24.76 3.53 0.67
C ALA A 47 24.91 4.84 -0.13
N GLU A 48 26.00 4.96 -0.89
CA GLU A 48 26.25 6.10 -1.77
C GLU A 48 25.28 6.15 -2.96
N GLN A 49 24.99 4.99 -3.57
CA GLN A 49 24.01 4.89 -4.66
C GLN A 49 22.58 5.15 -4.17
N ALA A 50 22.25 4.75 -2.94
CA ALA A 50 20.99 5.10 -2.30
C ALA A 50 20.90 6.59 -1.94
N ALA A 51 22.02 7.26 -1.68
CA ALA A 51 22.02 8.70 -1.42
C ALA A 51 21.83 9.52 -2.71
N ASP A 52 22.22 8.99 -3.87
CA ASP A 52 22.19 9.70 -5.15
C ASP A 52 20.83 9.67 -5.88
N HIS A 53 19.74 9.82 -5.13
CA HIS A 53 18.41 9.98 -5.72
C HIS A 53 18.25 11.34 -6.40
N ALA A 54 18.99 12.36 -5.96
CA ALA A 54 18.91 13.70 -6.51
C ALA A 54 19.38 13.77 -7.97
N HIS A 55 20.45 13.08 -8.34
CA HIS A 55 20.96 13.07 -9.71
C HIS A 55 20.00 12.38 -10.68
N TYR A 56 19.38 11.27 -10.23
CA TYR A 56 18.33 10.58 -11.00
C TYR A 56 17.17 11.52 -11.38
N TYR A 57 16.61 12.25 -10.40
CA TYR A 57 15.50 13.17 -10.69
C TYR A 57 15.92 14.39 -11.50
N LYS A 58 17.16 14.86 -11.38
CA LYS A 58 17.69 15.97 -12.19
C LYS A 58 17.75 15.65 -13.69
N ASN A 59 17.89 14.39 -14.06
CA ASN A 59 17.96 13.96 -15.46
C ASN A 59 16.58 13.73 -16.09
N LEU A 60 15.51 13.70 -15.30
CA LEU A 60 14.14 13.52 -15.79
C LEU A 60 13.54 14.84 -16.31
N SER A 61 12.64 14.74 -17.31
CA SER A 61 11.82 15.88 -17.73
C SER A 61 10.91 16.35 -16.60
N VAL A 62 10.51 17.63 -16.64
CA VAL A 62 9.61 18.21 -15.62
C VAL A 62 8.27 17.46 -15.59
N GLU A 63 7.74 17.06 -16.75
CA GLU A 63 6.51 16.26 -16.85
C GLU A 63 6.62 14.94 -16.09
N LYS A 64 7.72 14.21 -16.27
CA LYS A 64 7.95 12.94 -15.56
C LYS A 64 8.12 13.14 -14.06
N ARG A 65 8.75 14.24 -13.63
CA ARG A 65 8.84 14.60 -12.21
C ARG A 65 7.47 14.86 -11.61
N LEU A 66 6.60 15.57 -12.32
CA LEU A 66 5.22 15.85 -11.87
C LEU A 66 4.38 14.57 -11.79
N GLU A 67 4.55 13.65 -12.74
CA GLU A 67 3.87 12.35 -12.73
C GLU A 67 4.27 11.52 -11.50
N ILE A 68 5.58 11.43 -11.22
CA ILE A 68 6.12 10.73 -10.04
C ILE A 68 5.63 11.39 -8.75
N ALA A 69 5.68 12.72 -8.67
CA ALA A 69 5.20 13.44 -7.50
C ALA A 69 3.70 13.21 -7.25
N ASN A 70 2.88 13.21 -8.31
CA ASN A 70 1.45 12.91 -8.20
C ASN A 70 1.22 11.48 -7.71
N TYR A 71 1.96 10.51 -8.24
CA TYR A 71 1.90 9.12 -7.78
C TYR A 71 2.23 9.01 -6.28
N LEU A 72 3.35 9.58 -5.84
CA LEU A 72 3.77 9.54 -4.44
C LEU A 72 2.75 10.20 -3.50
N ASN A 73 2.20 11.35 -3.91
CA ASN A 73 1.13 12.01 -3.16
C ASN A 73 -0.14 11.16 -3.10
N SER A 74 -0.50 10.47 -4.18
CA SER A 74 -1.68 9.60 -4.23
C SER A 74 -1.58 8.43 -3.25
N VAL A 75 -0.38 7.85 -3.12
CA VAL A 75 -0.08 6.79 -2.15
C VAL A 75 -0.11 7.34 -0.72
N ALA A 76 0.51 8.50 -0.49
CA ALA A 76 0.61 9.10 0.85
C ALA A 76 -0.75 9.55 1.41
N PHE A 77 -1.61 10.13 0.57
CA PHE A 77 -2.92 10.68 0.97
C PHE A 77 -4.10 9.79 0.55
N ASN A 78 -3.83 8.60 0.02
CA ASN A 78 -4.81 7.59 -0.38
C ASN A 78 -5.93 8.14 -1.28
N TYR A 79 -5.55 8.77 -2.39
CA TYR A 79 -6.50 9.24 -3.41
C TYR A 79 -6.23 8.58 -4.77
N PRO A 80 -7.23 8.45 -5.66
CA PRO A 80 -7.01 7.89 -6.99
C PRO A 80 -6.13 8.81 -7.84
N GLN A 81 -5.05 8.29 -8.41
CA GLN A 81 -4.05 9.05 -9.18
C GLN A 81 -4.64 9.93 -10.31
N ASN A 82 -5.72 9.47 -10.94
CA ASN A 82 -6.42 10.16 -12.04
C ASN A 82 -7.48 11.15 -11.56
N SER A 83 -7.72 11.26 -10.26
CA SER A 83 -8.74 12.13 -9.68
C SER A 83 -8.25 12.69 -8.34
N PRO A 84 -7.20 13.53 -8.36
CA PRO A 84 -6.70 14.16 -7.15
C PRO A 84 -7.77 15.06 -6.52
N PRO A 85 -7.79 15.18 -5.17
CA PRO A 85 -8.71 16.06 -4.47
C PRO A 85 -8.47 17.53 -4.88
N ARG A 86 -9.55 18.31 -4.93
CA ARG A 86 -9.46 19.74 -5.27
C ARG A 86 -8.71 20.49 -4.17
N LEU A 87 -7.69 21.25 -4.58
CA LEU A 87 -6.91 22.07 -3.67
C LEU A 87 -7.71 23.28 -3.17
N ASP A 88 -7.83 23.41 -1.84
CA ASP A 88 -8.39 24.60 -1.21
C ASP A 88 -7.38 25.75 -1.23
N ARG A 89 -7.62 26.74 -2.10
CA ARG A 89 -6.74 27.91 -2.27
C ARG A 89 -6.89 28.93 -1.14
N THR A 90 -7.92 28.82 -0.30
CA THR A 90 -8.16 29.81 0.77
C THR A 90 -7.16 29.72 1.92
N LYS A 91 -6.49 28.57 2.07
CA LYS A 91 -5.50 28.33 3.14
C LYS A 91 -4.07 28.75 2.76
N PHE A 92 -3.81 29.01 1.48
CA PHE A 92 -2.48 29.35 1.00
C PHE A 92 -2.42 30.83 0.58
N SER A 93 -1.51 31.59 1.19
CA SER A 93 -1.23 32.97 0.78
C SER A 93 0.24 33.12 0.42
N VAL A 94 0.54 33.67 -0.75
CA VAL A 94 1.90 34.06 -1.12
C VAL A 94 2.19 35.41 -0.48
N ARG A 95 3.23 35.50 0.35
CA ARG A 95 3.71 36.77 0.90
C ARG A 95 5.09 37.10 0.33
N SER A 96 5.23 38.31 -0.18
CA SER A 96 6.54 38.90 -0.48
C SER A 96 7.27 39.15 0.82
N ARG A 97 8.53 38.72 0.92
CA ARG A 97 9.45 39.29 1.91
C ARG A 97 10.02 40.55 1.31
N ASN A 98 9.64 41.72 1.85
CA ASN A 98 10.23 42.97 1.42
C ASN A 98 11.71 42.96 1.82
N ARG A 99 12.61 43.25 0.86
CA ARG A 99 14.06 43.28 1.10
C ARG A 99 14.47 44.49 1.97
N ASP A 100 13.55 45.44 2.15
CA ASP A 100 13.77 46.70 2.86
C ASP A 100 14.00 46.50 4.37
N ASP A 101 13.53 45.39 4.94
CA ASP A 101 13.74 45.05 6.36
C ASP A 101 15.21 44.70 6.68
N LEU A 102 16.05 44.45 5.67
CA LEU A 102 17.47 44.13 5.82
C LEU A 102 18.40 45.36 5.77
N GLN A 103 17.88 46.54 5.41
CA GLN A 103 18.67 47.77 5.33
C GLN A 103 18.73 48.53 6.66
N ASN A 104 17.88 48.19 7.64
CA ASN A 104 17.83 48.83 8.95
C ASN A 104 18.59 48.04 10.05
N LEU A 105 19.43 47.07 9.66
CA LEU A 105 20.16 46.19 10.58
C LEU A 105 21.70 46.27 10.43
N ILE A 106 22.20 47.30 9.72
CA ILE A 106 23.63 47.62 9.52
C ILE A 106 23.84 49.06 9.97
#